data_AF-A0AAE4IR26-F1
#
_entry.id   AF-A0AAE4IR26-F1
#
_cell.length_a   1.000
_cell.length_b   1.000
_cell.length_c   1.000
_cell.angle_alpha   90.00
_cell.angle_beta   90.00
_cell.angle_gamma   90.00
#
_symmetry.space_group_name_H-M   'P 1'
#
loop_
_entity.id
_entity.type
_entity.pdbx_description
1 polymer ?
#
loop_
_entity_poly.entity_id
_entity_poly.type
_entity_poly.pdbx_seq_one_letter_code
_entity_poly.pdbx_strand_id
1 'polypeptide(L)' 'TPDALASGYLHGTAMALQGLLQRCAANAPEALTAVLTGGDAILISRYLDRSVTLRPDLVLEGIAALQ' A
#
# COMPACT_ATOMS: atom_id res chain seq x y z
N THR A 1 23.55 -2.31 -10.58
CA THR A 1 22.93 -2.65 -11.88
C THR A 1 21.49 -2.15 -11.88
N PRO A 2 20.83 -1.99 -13.05
CA PRO A 2 19.41 -1.65 -13.11
C PRO A 2 18.52 -2.56 -12.24
N ASP A 3 18.83 -3.86 -12.22
CA ASP A 3 18.10 -4.84 -11.40
C ASP A 3 18.23 -4.56 -9.91
N ALA A 4 19.40 -4.12 -9.45
CA ALA A 4 19.60 -3.76 -8.04
C ALA A 4 18.77 -2.52 -7.65
N LEU A 5 18.62 -1.55 -8.55
CA LEU A 5 17.78 -0.37 -8.32
C LEU A 5 16.29 -0.74 -8.27
N ALA A 6 15.83 -1.54 -9.24
CA ALA A 6 14.44 -2.01 -9.27
C ALA A 6 14.11 -2.86 -8.03
N SER A 7 15.01 -3.78 -7.65
CA SER A 7 14.86 -4.58 -6.44
C SER A 7 14.83 -3.70 -5.18
N GLY A 8 15.74 -2.73 -5.07
CA GLY A 8 15.77 -1.80 -3.95
C GLY A 8 14.50 -0.96 -3.83
N TYR A 9 13.96 -0.49 -4.97
CA TYR A 9 12.69 0.25 -5.01
C TYR A 9 11.53 -0.59 -4.50
N LEU A 10 11.35 -1.81 -5.02
CA LEU A 10 10.22 -2.66 -4.67
C LEU A 10 10.28 -3.13 -3.23
N HIS A 11 11.41 -3.72 -2.81
CA HIS A 11 11.54 -4.26 -1.46
C HIS A 11 11.64 -3.13 -0.42
N GLY A 12 12.34 -2.04 -0.72
CA GLY A 12 12.45 -0.90 0.18
C GLY A 12 11.09 -0.25 0.44
N THR A 13 10.31 -0.02 -0.62
CA THR A 13 8.96 0.54 -0.48
C THR A 13 8.02 -0.40 0.26
N ALA A 14 8.06 -1.71 -0.04
CA ALA A 14 7.25 -2.70 0.65
C ALA A 14 7.57 -2.76 2.16
N MET A 15 8.85 -2.84 2.52
CA MET A 15 9.28 -2.87 3.93
C MET A 15 8.90 -1.60 4.68
N ALA A 16 9.01 -0.42 4.04
CA ALA A 16 8.59 0.84 4.63
C ALA A 16 7.08 0.86 4.91
N LEU A 17 6.27 0.38 3.96
CA LEU A 17 4.83 0.23 4.13
C LEU A 17 4.46 -0.78 5.22
N GLN A 18 5.15 -1.92 5.30
CA GLN A 18 4.92 -2.90 6.36
C GLN A 18 5.15 -2.29 7.74
N GLY A 19 6.26 -1.59 7.92
CA GLY A 19 6.54 -0.90 9.17
C GLY A 19 5.47 0.16 9.52
N LEU A 20 4.98 0.89 8.51
CA LEU A 20 3.87 1.83 8.70
C LEU A 20 2.58 1.13 9.13
N LEU A 21 2.18 0.08 8.43
CA LEU A 21 0.97 -0.69 8.73
C LEU A 21 1.01 -1.31 10.12
N GLN A 22 2.15 -1.87 10.53
CA GLN A 22 2.35 -2.41 11.87
C GLN A 22 2.20 -1.32 12.95
N ARG A 23 2.80 -0.15 12.74
CA ARG A 23 2.65 0.98 13.68
C ARG A 23 1.21 1.48 13.73
N CYS A 24 0.52 1.58 12.61
CA CYS A 24 -0.89 1.97 12.60
C CYS A 24 -1.76 0.96 13.36
N ALA A 25 -1.56 -0.34 13.12
CA ALA A 25 -2.30 -1.40 13.80
C ALA A 25 -2.05 -1.42 15.31
N ALA A 26 -0.80 -1.18 15.75
CA ALA A 26 -0.44 -1.14 17.17
C ALA A 26 -1.06 0.04 17.93
N ASN A 27 -1.42 1.12 17.24
CA ASN A 27 -1.95 2.35 17.86
C ASN A 27 -3.45 2.56 17.60
N ALA A 28 -4.11 1.64 16.90
CA ALA A 28 -5.53 1.75 16.60
C ALA A 28 -6.37 0.99 17.65
N PRO A 29 -7.47 1.59 18.15
CA PRO A 29 -8.40 0.90 19.04
C PRO A 29 -9.20 -0.22 18.34
N GLU A 30 -9.20 -0.23 17.00
CA GLU A 30 -9.91 -1.20 16.16
C GLU A 30 -9.03 -1.74 15.02
N ALA A 31 -9.45 -2.87 14.44
CA ALA A 31 -8.72 -3.51 13.35
C ALA A 31 -8.78 -2.66 12.07
N LEU A 32 -7.63 -2.11 11.66
CA LEU A 32 -7.52 -1.30 10.45
C LEU A 32 -7.50 -2.16 9.17
N THR A 33 -8.26 -1.73 8.18
CA THR A 33 -8.19 -2.27 6.81
C THR A 33 -7.18 -1.45 5.99
N ALA A 34 -6.15 -2.10 5.47
CA ALA A 34 -5.21 -1.46 4.56
C ALA A 34 -5.81 -1.39 3.15
N VAL A 35 -5.93 -0.17 2.61
CA VAL A 35 -6.37 0.10 1.24
C VAL A 35 -5.24 0.77 0.47
N LEU A 36 -4.87 0.22 -0.69
CA LEU A 36 -3.84 0.78 -1.56
C LEU A 36 -4.46 1.25 -2.88
N THR A 37 -3.93 2.35 -3.40
CA THR A 37 -4.25 2.94 -4.71
C THR A 37 -2.95 3.45 -5.36
N GLY A 38 -3.01 3.88 -6.62
CA GLY A 38 -1.84 4.32 -7.41
C GLY A 38 -1.23 3.20 -8.27
N GLY A 39 -0.39 3.60 -9.24
CA GLY A 39 0.08 2.71 -10.30
C GLY A 39 0.85 1.48 -9.82
N ASP A 40 1.72 1.65 -8.82
CA ASP A 40 2.56 0.57 -8.31
C ASP A 40 1.88 -0.27 -7.22
N ALA A 41 0.65 0.06 -6.82
CA ALA A 41 -0.05 -0.60 -5.71
C ALA A 41 -0.14 -2.12 -5.88
N ILE A 42 -0.49 -2.59 -7.08
CA ILE A 42 -0.59 -4.02 -7.42
C ILE A 42 0.76 -4.73 -7.34
N LEU A 43 1.83 -4.03 -7.73
CA LEU A 43 3.16 -4.61 -7.75
C LEU A 43 3.72 -4.70 -6.32
N ILE A 44 3.61 -3.62 -5.57
CA ILE A 44 4.07 -3.52 -4.18
C ILE A 44 3.29 -4.47 -3.27
N SER A 45 1.97 -4.63 -3.48
CA SER A 45 1.13 -5.49 -2.62
C SER A 45 1.58 -6.96 -2.60
N ARG A 46 2.28 -7.43 -3.64
CA ARG A 46 2.83 -8.79 -3.72
C ARG A 46 3.97 -9.05 -2.74
N TYR A 47 4.60 -7.98 -2.23
CA TYR A 47 5.73 -8.04 -1.31
C TYR A 47 5.34 -7.76 0.15
N LEU A 48 4.06 -7.50 0.41
CA LEU A 48 3.55 -7.33 1.77
C LEU A 48 3.23 -8.71 2.39
N ASP A 49 3.41 -8.82 3.70
CA ASP A 49 3.13 -10.00 4.53
C ASP A 49 1.64 -10.17 4.86
N ARG A 50 0.78 -9.32 4.30
CA ARG A 50 -0.66 -9.32 4.55
C ARG A 50 -1.43 -8.95 3.30
N SER A 51 -2.67 -9.43 3.23
CA SER A 51 -3.60 -8.98 2.21
C SER A 51 -3.94 -7.50 2.41
N VAL A 52 -4.14 -6.82 1.29
CA VAL A 52 -4.59 -5.44 1.24
C VAL A 52 -5.72 -5.32 0.23
N THR A 53 -6.58 -4.32 0.41
CA THR A 53 -7.62 -4.01 -0.57
C THR A 53 -7.05 -3.07 -1.61
N LEU A 54 -7.10 -3.45 -2.88
CA LEU A 54 -6.69 -2.59 -3.99
C LEU A 54 -7.89 -1.80 -4.51
N ARG A 55 -7.76 -0.48 -4.56
CA ARG A 55 -8.77 0.45 -5.10
C ARG A 55 -8.10 1.38 -6.12
N PRO A 56 -7.87 0.94 -7.36
CA PRO A 56 -7.13 1.72 -8.35
C PRO A 56 -7.78 3.08 -8.63
N ASP A 57 -9.11 3.15 -8.56
CA ASP A 57 -9.88 4.36 -8.86
C ASP A 57 -10.28 5.16 -7.61
N LEU A 58 -9.68 4.89 -6.45
CA LEU A 58 -10.10 5.47 -5.15
C LEU A 58 -10.25 7.00 -5.19
N VAL A 59 -9.35 7.68 -5.90
CA VAL A 59 -9.42 9.15 -6.06
C VAL A 59 -10.63 9.56 -6.92
N LEU A 60 -10.89 8.86 -8.02
CA LEU A 60 -12.00 9.16 -8.93
C LEU A 60 -13.35 8.87 -8.26
N GLU A 61 -13.45 7.77 -7.52
CA GLU A 61 -14.63 7.43 -6.71
C GLU A 61 -14.91 8.53 -5.67
N GLY A 62 -13.86 9.04 -5.02
CA GLY A 62 -13.98 10.14 -4.06
C GLY A 62 -14.49 11.43 -4.70
N ILE A 63 -14.00 11.78 -5.90
CA ILE A 63 -14.49 12.94 -6.65
C ILE A 63 -15.97 12.78 -7.02
N ALA A 64 -16.37 11.60 -7.51
CA ALA A 64 -17.75 11.33 -7.90
C ALA A 64 -18.73 11.41 -6.72
N ALA A 65 -18.29 11.03 -5.51
CA ALA A 65 -19.11 11.10 -4.29
C ALA A 65 -19.29 12.51 -3.71
N LEU A 66 -18.54 13.50 -4.20
CA LEU A 66 -18.63 14.90 -3.77
C LEU A 66 -19.58 15.75 -4.63
N GLN A 67 -20.19 15.14 -5.65
CA GLN A 67 -21.20 15.78 -6.51
C GLN A 67 -22.61 15.58 -5.96
#